data_AF-A0A0E0BWB7-F1
#
_entry.id   AF-A0A0E0BWB7-F1
#
_cell.length_a   1.000
_cell.length_b   1.000
_cell.length_c   1.000
_cell.angle_alpha   90.00
_cell.angle_beta   90.00
_cell.angle_gamma   90.00
#
_symmetry.space_group_name_H-M   'P 1'
#
loop_
_entity.id
_entity.type
_entity.pdbx_description
1 polymer ?
#
loop_
_entity_poly.entity_id
_entity_poly.type
_entity_poly.pdbx_seq_one_letter_code
_entity_poly.pdbx_strand_id
1 'polypeptide(L)'
;MKVKSTMMAASMLLFLLVLAGIVTATTTDNNIRLPSNGAAGETDGNKQAKSRPWECCDNIEMSVLKIYPPRWRCNDEVKQCAAACENCLRLVPGGEEDVFVCDDWYPTTDPGPVCTPRPWGDCCDKAFCTRSLPPICQCADEVASCAAACKECDMVESSAPPRFICRDHFTGEPGPKCA
;
A
#
# COMPACT_ATOMS: atom_id res chain seq x y z
N MET A 1 1.88 -1.22 69.98
CA MET A 1 0.44 -1.21 70.33
C MET A 1 -0.33 -0.93 69.05
N LYS A 2 -1.13 -1.90 68.53
CA LYS A 2 -2.63 -1.95 68.62
C LYS A 2 -3.26 -0.82 67.77
N VAL A 3 -4.21 -0.98 66.84
CA VAL A 3 -5.27 -1.96 66.49
C VAL A 3 -5.73 -1.61 65.04
N LYS A 4 -5.90 -2.56 64.11
CA LYS A 4 -7.15 -3.18 63.57
C LYS A 4 -8.24 -2.26 62.96
N SER A 5 -8.67 -2.71 61.77
CA SER A 5 -9.69 -2.27 60.81
C SER A 5 -11.12 -2.04 61.33
N THR A 6 -11.91 -1.27 60.57
CA THR A 6 -13.39 -1.38 60.49
C THR A 6 -13.93 -1.05 59.08
N MET A 7 -14.95 -1.81 58.68
CA MET A 7 -15.73 -1.83 57.43
C MET A 7 -16.74 -0.66 57.32
N MET A 8 -17.65 -0.75 56.31
CA MET A 8 -18.94 -0.04 56.04
C MET A 8 -18.81 1.00 54.90
N ALA A 9 -19.67 1.12 53.90
CA ALA A 9 -20.93 0.47 53.52
C ALA A 9 -21.23 0.76 52.04
N ALA A 10 -21.97 -0.12 51.37
CA ALA A 10 -22.55 0.11 50.05
C ALA A 10 -23.67 1.17 50.11
N SER A 11 -23.77 2.03 49.09
CA SER A 11 -24.96 2.86 48.88
C SER A 11 -25.29 2.93 47.39
N MET A 12 -26.18 2.02 46.98
CA MET A 12 -26.92 2.04 45.72
C MET A 12 -27.83 3.28 45.70
N LEU A 13 -27.67 4.17 44.72
CA LEU A 13 -28.66 5.20 44.41
C LEU A 13 -29.24 4.95 43.03
N LEU A 14 -30.47 4.43 43.08
CA LEU A 14 -31.40 4.18 42.00
C LEU A 14 -31.90 5.53 41.44
N PHE A 15 -31.71 5.81 40.16
CA PHE A 15 -32.45 6.86 39.45
C PHE A 15 -33.09 6.25 38.21
N LEU A 16 -34.41 6.02 38.29
CA LEU A 16 -35.26 5.54 37.21
C LEU A 16 -36.34 6.58 36.91
N LEU A 17 -36.41 6.93 35.61
CA LEU A 17 -37.61 7.23 34.80
C LEU A 17 -38.30 8.60 35.05
N VAL A 18 -38.81 9.36 34.08
CA VAL A 18 -39.09 9.27 32.63
C VAL A 18 -39.42 10.69 32.17
N LEU A 19 -39.11 11.08 30.93
CA LEU A 19 -40.05 11.84 30.09
C LEU A 19 -39.75 11.64 28.61
N ALA A 20 -40.81 11.28 27.90
CA ALA A 20 -40.88 10.92 26.51
C ALA A 20 -40.59 12.10 25.57
N GLY A 21 -39.89 11.81 24.49
CA GLY A 21 -39.76 12.66 23.32
C GLY A 21 -39.64 11.78 22.08
N ILE A 22 -40.80 11.37 21.54
CA ILE A 22 -40.90 10.61 20.30
C ILE A 22 -40.74 11.61 19.15
N VAL A 23 -39.67 11.51 18.37
CA VAL A 23 -39.60 12.12 17.05
C VAL A 23 -39.30 11.01 16.05
N THR A 24 -40.35 10.55 15.37
CA THR A 24 -40.24 9.77 14.15
C THR A 24 -39.94 10.73 13.00
N ALA A 25 -38.71 10.71 12.50
CA ALA A 25 -38.39 11.18 11.16
C ALA A 25 -37.88 9.98 10.37
N THR A 26 -38.77 9.42 9.55
CA THR A 26 -38.43 8.52 8.46
C THR A 26 -37.78 9.33 7.35
N THR A 27 -36.46 9.26 7.23
CA THR A 27 -35.75 9.40 5.96
C THR A 27 -34.63 8.38 5.96
N THR A 28 -34.80 7.33 5.16
CA THR A 28 -33.70 6.46 4.75
C THR A 28 -32.76 7.29 3.88
N ASP A 29 -31.84 8.02 4.52
CA ASP A 29 -30.68 8.56 3.82
C ASP A 29 -29.72 7.39 3.57
N ASN A 30 -29.87 6.76 2.41
CA ASN A 30 -28.99 5.71 1.89
C ASN A 30 -27.63 6.30 1.46
N ASN A 31 -26.98 7.06 2.34
CA ASN A 31 -25.63 7.55 2.11
C ASN A 31 -24.65 6.61 2.79
N ILE A 32 -24.43 5.45 2.14
CA ILE A 32 -23.30 4.57 2.43
C ILE A 32 -22.02 5.37 2.18
N ARG A 33 -21.32 5.76 3.26
CA ARG A 33 -19.95 6.25 3.16
C ARG A 33 -19.05 5.07 2.82
N LEU A 34 -18.66 4.97 1.55
CA LEU A 34 -17.56 4.12 1.10
C LEU A 34 -16.24 4.68 1.64
N PRO A 35 -15.36 3.86 2.24
CA PRO A 35 -13.96 4.24 2.40
C PRO A 35 -13.34 4.36 1.01
N SER A 36 -13.05 5.59 0.59
CA SER A 36 -12.21 5.84 -0.57
C SER A 36 -10.77 5.56 -0.17
N ASN A 37 -10.26 4.37 -0.51
CA ASN A 37 -8.84 4.10 -0.79
C ASN A 37 -8.68 2.67 -1.38
N GLY A 38 -8.47 2.60 -2.70
CA GLY A 38 -7.59 1.62 -3.36
C GLY A 38 -8.04 0.16 -3.52
N ALA A 39 -8.61 -0.16 -4.68
CA ALA A 39 -8.63 -1.47 -5.36
C ALA A 39 -8.91 -2.72 -4.50
N ALA A 40 -10.19 -2.91 -4.14
CA ALA A 40 -10.70 -4.21 -3.72
C ALA A 40 -10.93 -5.09 -4.96
N GLY A 41 -10.17 -6.18 -5.06
CA GLY A 41 -10.56 -7.32 -5.89
C GLY A 41 -11.88 -7.87 -5.39
N GLU A 42 -12.83 -8.00 -6.31
CA GLU A 42 -14.14 -8.59 -6.09
C GLU A 42 -13.97 -10.05 -5.66
N THR A 43 -14.28 -10.35 -4.40
CA THR A 43 -14.46 -11.73 -3.92
C THR A 43 -15.78 -11.84 -3.17
N ASP A 44 -16.49 -12.90 -3.58
CA ASP A 44 -17.74 -13.41 -3.05
C ASP A 44 -17.76 -13.47 -1.50
N GLY A 45 -18.93 -13.18 -0.94
CA GLY A 45 -19.11 -12.79 0.45
C GLY A 45 -18.60 -13.79 1.48
N ASN A 46 -18.02 -13.24 2.55
CA ASN A 46 -17.78 -13.87 3.85
C ASN A 46 -16.46 -14.65 4.07
N LYS A 47 -15.39 -14.33 3.32
CA LYS A 47 -14.01 -14.54 3.80
C LYS A 47 -13.31 -13.20 3.84
N GLN A 48 -12.70 -12.84 4.97
CA GLN A 48 -11.80 -11.69 5.04
C GLN A 48 -10.79 -11.84 3.89
N ALA A 49 -10.83 -10.94 2.91
CA ALA A 49 -9.88 -10.98 1.81
C ALA A 49 -8.47 -10.93 2.41
N LYS A 50 -7.63 -11.91 2.06
CA LYS A 50 -6.25 -11.98 2.55
C LYS A 50 -5.56 -10.68 2.15
N SER A 51 -4.92 -9.99 3.08
CA SER A 51 -4.15 -8.78 2.76
C SER A 51 -2.91 -9.15 1.94
N ARG A 52 -2.43 -8.20 1.13
CA ARG A 52 -1.19 -8.37 0.36
C ARG A 52 -0.02 -8.66 1.32
N PRO A 53 0.87 -9.63 1.04
CA PRO A 53 1.97 -10.01 1.95
C PRO A 53 3.12 -9.00 2.03
N TRP A 54 3.13 -7.96 1.20
CA TRP A 54 4.14 -6.91 1.16
C TRP A 54 3.49 -5.54 0.94
N GLU A 55 4.14 -4.48 1.44
CA GLU A 55 3.70 -3.11 1.23
C GLU A 55 4.14 -2.59 -0.15
N CYS A 56 5.42 -2.80 -0.46
CA CYS A 56 6.09 -2.54 -1.73
C CYS A 56 6.97 -3.74 -2.12
N CYS A 57 7.37 -3.84 -3.39
CA CYS A 57 8.29 -4.89 -3.85
C CYS A 57 9.15 -4.46 -5.04
N ASP A 58 10.48 -4.51 -4.92
CA ASP A 58 11.42 -4.20 -6.01
C ASP A 58 11.68 -5.40 -6.93
N ASN A 59 11.73 -6.60 -6.37
CA ASN A 59 11.97 -7.87 -7.07
C ASN A 59 10.69 -8.70 -7.15
N ILE A 60 9.71 -8.20 -7.91
CA ILE A 60 8.42 -8.87 -8.06
C ILE A 60 8.47 -9.97 -9.13
N GLU A 61 7.98 -11.17 -8.78
CA GLU A 61 7.87 -12.32 -9.68
C GLU A 61 6.41 -12.60 -10.03
N MET A 62 6.13 -12.76 -11.33
CA MET A 62 4.84 -13.25 -11.82
C MET A 62 4.90 -14.75 -12.03
N SER A 63 3.89 -15.47 -11.54
CA SER A 63 3.75 -16.91 -11.77
C SER A 63 3.64 -17.20 -13.26
N VAL A 64 4.33 -18.25 -13.71
CA VAL A 64 4.23 -18.76 -15.08
C VAL A 64 2.83 -19.31 -15.42
N LEU A 65 2.00 -19.55 -14.41
CA LEU A 65 0.63 -20.02 -14.60
C LEU A 65 -0.25 -18.88 -15.15
N LYS A 66 -0.84 -19.11 -16.32
CA LYS A 66 -1.75 -18.16 -16.98
C LYS A 66 -3.16 -18.21 -16.35
N ILE A 67 -3.24 -17.85 -15.08
CA ILE A 67 -4.48 -17.77 -14.29
C ILE A 67 -4.83 -16.30 -14.07
N TYR A 68 -6.13 -15.96 -14.05
CA TYR A 68 -6.60 -14.62 -13.75
C TYR A 68 -7.33 -14.58 -12.40
N PRO A 69 -7.02 -13.62 -11.49
CA PRO A 69 -5.91 -12.67 -11.61
C PRO A 69 -4.54 -13.39 -11.56
N PRO A 70 -3.48 -12.80 -12.13
CA PRO A 70 -2.13 -13.36 -12.04
C PRO A 70 -1.72 -13.54 -10.58
N ARG A 71 -0.86 -14.52 -10.32
CA ARG A 71 -0.25 -14.72 -9.01
C ARG A 71 1.13 -14.09 -8.98
N TRP A 72 1.40 -13.34 -7.95
CA TRP A 72 2.66 -12.64 -7.75
C TRP A 72 3.35 -13.12 -6.48
N ARG A 73 4.66 -13.01 -6.44
CA ARG A 73 5.47 -13.21 -5.24
C ARG A 73 6.50 -12.10 -5.17
N CYS A 74 6.75 -11.57 -3.97
CA CYS A 74 7.85 -10.64 -3.76
C CYS A 74 9.12 -11.37 -3.31
N ASN A 75 10.20 -11.19 -4.05
CA ASN A 75 11.51 -11.77 -3.79
C ASN A 75 12.49 -10.77 -3.17
N ASP A 76 11.98 -9.73 -2.52
CA ASP A 76 12.81 -8.78 -1.76
C ASP A 76 13.41 -9.47 -0.54
N GLU A 77 14.72 -9.29 -0.37
CA GLU A 77 15.45 -9.70 0.81
C GLU A 77 15.24 -8.68 1.93
N VAL A 78 14.61 -9.11 3.02
CA VAL A 78 14.23 -8.25 4.14
C VAL A 78 14.80 -8.76 5.46
N LYS A 79 14.98 -7.85 6.42
CA LYS A 79 15.40 -8.21 7.80
C LYS A 79 14.28 -8.85 8.62
N GLN A 80 13.03 -8.62 8.22
CA GLN A 80 11.84 -9.20 8.83
C GLN A 80 10.71 -9.20 7.79
N CYS A 81 9.94 -10.28 7.71
CA CYS A 81 8.76 -10.30 6.86
C CYS A 81 7.65 -9.41 7.42
N ALA A 82 6.81 -8.88 6.52
CA ALA A 82 5.61 -8.17 6.92
C ALA A 82 4.64 -9.11 7.66
N ALA A 83 3.80 -8.54 8.53
CA ALA A 83 2.85 -9.31 9.34
C ALA A 83 1.82 -10.10 8.50
N ALA A 84 1.56 -9.65 7.27
CA ALA A 84 0.67 -10.32 6.34
C ALA A 84 1.30 -11.51 5.60
N CYS A 85 2.62 -11.70 5.70
CA CYS A 85 3.31 -12.84 5.11
C CYS A 85 3.16 -14.09 5.99
N GLU A 86 2.53 -15.14 5.46
CA GLU A 86 2.35 -16.39 6.20
C GLU A 86 3.60 -17.28 6.15
N ASN A 87 4.26 -17.36 5.00
CA ASN A 87 5.44 -18.20 4.79
C ASN A 87 6.70 -17.34 4.68
N CYS A 88 7.23 -16.93 5.84
CA CYS A 88 8.48 -16.19 5.93
C CYS A 88 9.68 -17.15 5.95
N LEU A 89 10.46 -17.19 4.87
CA LEU A 89 11.62 -18.08 4.75
C LEU A 89 12.91 -17.35 5.12
N ARG A 90 13.74 -17.98 5.96
CA ARG A 90 15.10 -17.52 6.24
C ARG A 90 16.08 -18.08 5.21
N LEU A 91 16.78 -17.22 4.47
CA LEU A 91 17.65 -17.63 3.36
C LEU A 91 18.97 -18.27 3.81
N VAL A 92 19.62 -17.72 4.85
CA VAL A 92 20.92 -18.23 5.32
C VAL A 92 20.83 -18.64 6.78
N PRO A 93 20.64 -19.94 7.07
CA PRO A 93 20.69 -20.41 8.44
C PRO A 93 22.11 -20.33 9.01
N GLY A 94 22.35 -19.39 9.94
CA GLY A 94 23.64 -19.23 10.61
C GLY A 94 24.61 -18.25 9.94
N GLY A 95 24.12 -17.38 9.05
CA GLY A 95 24.85 -16.19 8.62
C GLY A 95 24.98 -15.15 9.75
N GLU A 96 25.85 -14.15 9.57
CA GLU A 96 26.00 -13.06 10.55
C GLU A 96 24.74 -12.20 10.67
N GLU A 97 23.96 -12.09 9.59
CA GLU A 97 22.66 -11.41 9.58
C GLU A 97 21.56 -12.37 9.10
N ASP A 98 20.41 -12.34 9.79
CA ASP A 98 19.22 -13.06 9.36
C ASP A 98 18.54 -12.30 8.20
N VAL A 99 18.54 -12.92 7.02
CA VAL A 99 17.86 -12.43 5.81
C VAL A 99 16.65 -13.32 5.52
N PHE A 100 15.52 -12.69 5.21
CA PHE A 100 14.26 -13.36 4.94
C PHE A 100 13.69 -12.98 3.58
N VAL A 101 12.88 -13.88 3.03
CA VAL A 101 12.04 -13.64 1.84
C VAL A 101 10.64 -14.17 2.14
N CYS A 102 9.62 -13.43 1.72
CA CYS A 102 8.24 -13.91 1.77
C CYS A 102 7.96 -14.87 0.61
N ASP A 103 7.50 -16.09 0.91
CA ASP A 103 7.18 -17.13 -0.08
C ASP A 103 5.69 -17.18 -0.45
N ASP A 104 4.90 -16.22 0.05
CA ASP A 104 3.48 -16.14 -0.24
C ASP A 104 3.23 -15.73 -1.70
N TRP A 105 2.53 -16.59 -2.43
CA TRP A 105 1.95 -16.24 -3.73
C TRP A 105 0.60 -15.54 -3.53
N TYR A 106 0.50 -14.31 -4.04
CA TYR A 106 -0.67 -13.46 -3.89
C TYR A 106 -1.40 -13.22 -5.23
N PRO A 107 -2.67 -13.64 -5.38
CA PRO A 107 -3.45 -13.41 -6.60
C PRO A 107 -3.95 -11.95 -6.66
N THR A 108 -3.46 -11.16 -7.63
CA THR A 108 -3.87 -9.75 -7.82
C THR A 108 -3.59 -9.26 -9.24
N THR A 109 -4.36 -8.28 -9.70
CA THR A 109 -4.07 -7.55 -10.94
C THR A 109 -3.03 -6.45 -10.74
N ASP A 110 -2.82 -6.02 -9.51
CA ASP A 110 -1.86 -4.98 -9.12
C ASP A 110 -0.97 -5.52 -7.97
N PRO A 111 0.30 -5.87 -8.24
CA PRO A 111 1.23 -6.34 -7.21
C PRO A 111 1.65 -5.24 -6.23
N GLY A 112 1.24 -3.98 -6.44
CA GLY A 112 1.58 -2.85 -5.61
C GLY A 112 2.80 -2.08 -6.13
N PRO A 113 3.21 -1.03 -5.40
CA PRO A 113 4.34 -0.21 -5.79
C PRO A 113 5.66 -0.95 -5.58
N VAL A 114 6.68 -0.52 -6.31
CA VAL A 114 8.09 -0.73 -5.94
C VAL A 114 8.46 0.00 -4.66
N CYS A 115 9.50 -0.45 -3.98
CA CYS A 115 10.07 0.23 -2.82
C CYS A 115 11.01 1.36 -3.26
N THR A 116 11.71 1.18 -4.38
CA THR A 116 12.58 2.20 -4.96
C THR A 116 11.74 3.34 -5.54
N PRO A 117 11.99 4.61 -5.15
CA PRO A 117 11.26 5.75 -5.68
C PRO A 117 11.40 5.87 -7.20
N ARG A 118 10.32 6.30 -7.86
CA ARG A 118 10.34 6.56 -9.30
C ARG A 118 11.31 7.68 -9.65
N PRO A 119 12.04 7.60 -10.78
CA PRO A 119 13.01 8.61 -11.17
C PRO A 119 12.43 10.02 -11.38
N TRP A 120 11.17 10.11 -11.79
CA TRP A 120 10.46 11.38 -12.01
C TRP A 120 9.58 11.82 -10.82
N GLY A 121 9.63 11.10 -9.70
CA GLY A 121 8.86 11.43 -8.49
C GLY A 121 7.45 10.85 -8.50
N ASP A 122 6.50 11.59 -7.92
CA ASP A 122 5.20 11.03 -7.53
C ASP A 122 4.24 10.83 -8.70
N CYS A 123 4.34 11.62 -9.78
CA CYS A 123 3.41 11.61 -10.91
C CYS A 123 4.13 11.70 -12.27
N CYS A 124 3.45 11.32 -13.34
CA CYS A 124 3.90 11.51 -14.72
C CYS A 124 2.72 11.70 -15.67
N ASP A 125 2.69 12.80 -16.43
CA ASP A 125 1.66 13.09 -17.44
C ASP A 125 1.94 12.38 -18.76
N LYS A 126 3.21 12.35 -19.18
CA LYS A 126 3.66 11.77 -20.45
C LYS A 126 4.49 10.50 -20.23
N ALA A 127 3.84 9.48 -19.68
CA ALA A 127 4.45 8.17 -19.47
C ALA A 127 4.46 7.34 -20.76
N PHE A 128 5.60 6.71 -21.05
CA PHE A 128 5.74 5.71 -22.11
C PHE A 128 6.17 4.39 -21.49
N CYS A 129 5.37 3.34 -21.67
CA CYS A 129 5.56 2.06 -21.00
C CYS A 129 5.53 0.89 -21.99
N THR A 130 6.30 -0.16 -21.69
CA THR A 130 6.15 -1.47 -22.36
C THR A 130 4.80 -2.11 -22.02
N ARG A 131 4.43 -3.17 -22.75
CA ARG A 131 3.23 -3.99 -22.46
C ARG A 131 3.52 -5.19 -21.55
N SER A 132 4.68 -5.24 -20.90
CA SER A 132 5.01 -6.28 -19.93
C SER A 132 4.27 -6.04 -18.62
N LEU A 133 4.24 -7.06 -17.75
CA LEU A 133 3.70 -6.95 -16.39
C LEU A 133 4.78 -7.43 -15.41
N PRO A 134 5.33 -6.54 -14.55
CA PRO A 134 5.14 -5.08 -14.55
C PRO A 134 5.70 -4.41 -15.82
N PRO A 135 5.21 -3.21 -16.19
CA PRO A 135 5.75 -2.48 -17.32
C PRO A 135 7.13 -1.90 -17.02
N ILE A 136 7.91 -1.62 -18.05
CA ILE A 136 9.10 -0.77 -17.97
C ILE A 136 8.69 0.58 -18.57
N CYS A 137 8.76 1.63 -17.77
CA CYS A 137 8.27 2.96 -18.09
C CYS A 137 9.40 4.00 -18.12
N GLN A 138 9.18 5.06 -18.88
CA GLN A 138 9.94 6.31 -18.86
C GLN A 138 8.95 7.48 -18.80
N CYS A 139 9.36 8.61 -18.24
CA CYS A 139 8.54 9.82 -18.19
C CYS A 139 9.14 10.95 -19.01
N ALA A 140 8.37 11.50 -19.95
CA ALA A 140 8.80 12.59 -20.82
C ALA A 140 8.30 13.96 -20.36
N ASP A 141 8.02 14.11 -19.07
CA ASP A 141 7.62 15.39 -18.51
C ASP A 141 8.80 16.35 -18.47
N GLU A 142 8.53 17.60 -18.87
CA GLU A 142 9.48 18.69 -18.83
C GLU A 142 9.31 19.45 -17.51
N VAL A 143 10.17 19.15 -16.55
CA VAL A 143 10.09 19.66 -15.17
C VAL A 143 11.06 20.82 -14.96
N ALA A 144 10.83 21.61 -13.90
CA ALA A 144 11.77 22.67 -13.51
C ALA A 144 13.10 22.11 -12.95
N SER A 145 13.05 20.92 -12.37
CA SER A 145 14.19 20.16 -11.85
C SER A 145 13.81 18.68 -11.77
N CYS A 146 14.73 17.77 -12.11
CA CYS A 146 14.48 16.33 -11.93
C CYS A 146 14.37 15.96 -10.44
N ALA A 147 13.65 14.87 -10.14
CA ALA A 147 13.57 14.34 -8.79
C ALA A 147 14.91 13.73 -8.36
N ALA A 148 15.12 13.59 -7.05
CA ALA A 148 16.39 13.10 -6.49
C ALA A 148 16.73 11.65 -6.91
N ALA A 149 15.73 10.86 -7.28
CA ALA A 149 15.92 9.49 -7.76
C ALA A 149 16.36 9.40 -9.24
N CYS A 150 16.26 10.50 -10.00
CA CYS A 150 16.70 10.55 -11.38
C CYS A 150 18.23 10.53 -11.47
N LYS A 151 18.79 9.58 -12.21
CA LYS A 151 20.23 9.44 -12.44
C LYS A 151 20.68 10.28 -13.64
N GLU A 152 19.89 10.31 -14.70
CA GLU A 152 20.20 11.03 -15.94
C GLU A 152 19.17 12.13 -16.19
N CYS A 153 19.54 13.37 -15.84
CA CYS A 153 18.69 14.55 -15.95
C CYS A 153 19.20 15.49 -17.05
N ASP A 154 18.50 15.52 -18.17
CA ASP A 154 18.88 16.31 -19.34
C ASP A 154 18.15 17.64 -19.36
N MET A 155 18.84 18.71 -19.73
CA MET A 155 18.21 19.99 -20.03
C MET A 155 17.55 19.96 -21.42
N VAL A 156 16.34 20.49 -21.53
CA VAL A 156 15.64 20.64 -22.80
C VAL A 156 16.21 21.84 -23.54
N GLU A 157 16.83 21.59 -24.70
CA GLU A 157 17.37 22.65 -25.54
C GLU A 157 16.30 23.67 -25.94
N SER A 158 16.67 24.95 -25.92
CA SER A 158 15.81 26.06 -26.32
C SER A 158 14.55 26.28 -25.46
N SER A 159 14.44 25.64 -24.29
CA SER A 159 13.37 25.91 -23.32
C SER A 159 13.61 27.24 -22.58
N ALA A 160 12.59 28.10 -22.51
CA ALA A 160 12.60 29.34 -21.73
C ALA A 160 11.29 29.45 -20.92
N PRO A 161 11.31 29.31 -19.59
CA PRO A 161 12.49 29.04 -18.73
C PRO A 161 13.11 27.66 -18.95
N PRO A 162 14.35 27.40 -18.48
CA PRO A 162 15.01 26.10 -18.59
C PRO A 162 14.14 24.98 -18.00
N ARG A 163 13.99 23.90 -18.76
CA ARG A 163 13.30 22.67 -18.36
C ARG A 163 14.23 21.48 -18.45
N PHE A 164 13.88 20.42 -17.73
CA PHE A 164 14.65 19.18 -17.67
C PHE A 164 13.74 17.97 -17.88
N ILE A 165 14.30 16.90 -18.44
CA ILE A 165 13.63 15.61 -18.63
C ILE A 165 14.51 14.54 -17.98
N CYS A 166 13.90 13.65 -17.21
CA CYS A 166 14.58 12.47 -16.69
C CYS A 166 14.62 11.36 -17.77
N ARG A 167 15.79 10.75 -18.01
CA ARG A 167 15.99 9.68 -19.01
C ARG A 167 15.92 8.27 -18.45
N ASP A 168 15.84 8.15 -17.13
CA ASP A 168 15.82 6.87 -16.46
C ASP A 168 14.61 6.03 -16.87
N HIS A 169 14.85 4.73 -17.01
CA HIS A 169 13.80 3.73 -17.12
C HIS A 169 13.50 3.16 -15.74
N PHE A 170 12.24 2.81 -15.55
CA PHE A 170 11.73 2.37 -14.26
C PHE A 170 10.80 1.16 -14.44
N THR A 171 11.05 0.07 -13.70
CA THR A 171 10.21 -1.13 -13.73
C THR A 171 9.07 -0.98 -12.74
N GLY A 172 7.85 -0.84 -13.23
CA GLY A 172 6.64 -0.64 -12.44
C GLY A 172 5.73 0.42 -13.05
N GLU A 173 4.57 0.61 -12.44
CA GLU A 173 3.62 1.63 -12.87
C GLU A 173 4.22 3.04 -12.80
N PRO A 174 3.94 3.91 -13.79
CA PRO A 174 4.58 5.22 -13.88
C PRO A 174 4.08 6.23 -12.84
N GLY A 175 3.06 5.87 -12.06
CA GLY A 175 2.36 6.77 -11.16
C GLY A 175 1.15 7.44 -11.82
N PRO A 176 0.36 8.19 -11.04
CA PRO A 176 -0.77 8.96 -11.55
C PRO A 176 -0.31 10.11 -12.45
N LYS A 177 -1.25 10.74 -13.15
CA LYS A 177 -1.03 12.03 -13.80
C LYS A 177 -0.78 13.14 -12.79
N CYS A 178 -0.04 14.17 -13.20
CA CYS A 178 0.22 15.34 -12.39
C CYS A 178 -1.01 16.26 -12.37
N ALA A 179 -1.22 16.97 -11.25
CA ALA A 179 -2.38 17.83 -11.00
C ALA A 179 -2.04 19.32 -11.17
#